data_AF-H1UYU6-F1
#
_entry.id   AF-H1UYU6-F1
#
_cell.length_a   1.000
_cell.length_b   1.000
_cell.length_c   1.000
_cell.angle_alpha   90.00
_cell.angle_beta   90.00
_cell.angle_gamma   90.00
#
_symmetry.space_group_name_H-M   'P 1'
#
loop_
_entity.id
_entity.type
_entity.pdbx_description
1 polymer ?
#
loop_
_entity_poly.entity_id
_entity_poly.type
_entity_poly.pdbx_seq_one_letter_code
_entity_poly.pdbx_strand_id
1 'polypeptide(L)'
;MPGTRLRLSIMAFATAVAAQQGPVQVFNPAVDISSCQALSCSPRNGDICSTGNSPGPEVGVGIAAEVVIAPSTNLSLTLIDGLRENGFTGIGSEAYEFSDQQLFVGVDPSLSEEDYPSGCALMMQYQGQTFPLEALPEDDARSESNQNTTSCDGVIDIFCQSAIVEMIQSFNASDSETDRCQLLTRHVGSKLQENPGTCGGEGTWIANFFNVTGGGLPSVSSEIASNDRLGDEECRPVLPQSYRMYKVAEMRSFTFADAPDSGSDFYGDLFGGRAGFTPVVTVVFPEETSQDREIQFSCMKTLQRDGESREGPFESGAQGPLHSVVMALASSLGLGLIIWL
;
A
#
# COMPACT_ATOMS: atom_id res chain seq x y z
N MET A 1 -39.95 66.40 -5.84
CA MET A 1 -40.52 65.04 -5.71
C MET A 1 -41.62 64.91 -6.76
N PRO A 2 -41.77 63.85 -7.56
CA PRO A 2 -40.97 62.62 -7.82
C PRO A 2 -40.22 62.68 -9.17
N GLY A 3 -39.19 61.84 -9.43
CA GLY A 3 -39.25 60.66 -10.33
C GLY A 3 -39.01 61.07 -11.80
N THR A 4 -38.05 60.58 -12.60
CA THR A 4 -37.51 59.21 -12.73
C THR A 4 -36.21 59.30 -13.54
N ARG A 5 -35.17 58.55 -13.16
CA ARG A 5 -33.88 58.46 -13.87
C ARG A 5 -33.97 57.44 -15.00
N LEU A 6 -33.53 57.81 -16.19
CA LEU A 6 -33.19 56.89 -17.28
C LEU A 6 -31.67 56.97 -17.48
N ARG A 7 -30.93 55.91 -17.15
CA ARG A 7 -29.51 55.78 -17.52
C ARG A 7 -29.35 54.52 -18.36
N LEU A 8 -28.76 54.73 -19.54
CA LEU A 8 -28.41 53.75 -20.55
C LEU A 8 -27.34 52.78 -20.05
N SER A 9 -27.47 51.54 -20.54
CA SER A 9 -26.59 50.39 -20.38
C SER A 9 -25.15 50.62 -20.83
N ILE A 10 -24.20 50.06 -20.06
CA ILE A 10 -22.85 49.73 -20.55
C ILE A 10 -22.54 48.29 -20.15
N MET A 11 -22.55 47.44 -21.18
CA MET A 11 -21.77 46.22 -21.41
C MET A 11 -21.38 45.36 -20.20
N ALA A 12 -22.09 44.23 -20.05
CA ALA A 12 -21.51 43.02 -19.48
C ALA A 12 -20.62 42.36 -20.54
N PHE A 13 -19.30 42.43 -20.37
CA PHE A 13 -18.37 41.58 -21.10
C PHE A 13 -17.82 40.50 -20.18
N ALA A 14 -17.92 39.29 -20.70
CA ALA A 14 -17.40 38.03 -20.21
C ALA A 14 -16.09 38.14 -19.40
N THR A 15 -16.11 37.53 -18.21
CA THR A 15 -14.92 36.85 -17.70
C THR A 15 -15.27 35.39 -17.57
N ALA A 16 -14.38 34.57 -18.12
CA ALA A 16 -14.54 33.16 -18.32
C ALA A 16 -14.91 32.45 -17.02
N VAL A 17 -15.81 31.47 -17.14
CA VAL A 17 -15.96 30.42 -16.15
C VAL A 17 -14.60 29.72 -16.09
N ALA A 18 -13.78 30.05 -15.10
CA ALA A 18 -12.76 29.13 -14.68
C ALA A 18 -13.51 27.94 -14.10
N ALA A 19 -13.79 26.94 -14.93
CA ALA A 19 -13.91 25.59 -14.42
C ALA A 19 -12.51 25.24 -13.92
N GLN A 20 -12.18 25.71 -12.70
CA GLN A 20 -11.21 25.01 -11.89
C GLN A 20 -11.84 23.63 -11.72
N GLN A 21 -11.34 22.65 -12.50
CA GLN A 21 -11.49 21.25 -12.14
C GLN A 21 -10.92 21.15 -10.73
N GLY A 22 -11.80 21.26 -9.73
CA GLY A 22 -11.46 20.87 -8.38
C GLY A 22 -11.02 19.41 -8.41
N PRO A 23 -10.22 18.97 -7.42
CA PRO A 23 -9.83 17.57 -7.33
C PRO A 23 -11.10 16.71 -7.46
N VAL A 24 -11.01 15.67 -8.30
CA VAL A 24 -12.11 14.69 -8.42
C VAL A 24 -12.39 14.19 -7.02
N GLN A 25 -13.66 14.03 -6.64
CA GLN A 25 -14.00 13.51 -5.33
C GLN A 25 -13.56 12.03 -5.27
N VAL A 26 -12.36 11.79 -4.73
CA VAL A 26 -11.79 10.45 -4.63
C VAL A 26 -12.41 9.74 -3.44
N PHE A 27 -12.94 8.54 -3.65
CA PHE A 27 -13.42 7.72 -2.55
C PHE A 27 -12.24 7.03 -1.85
N ASN A 28 -11.98 7.44 -0.61
CA ASN A 28 -10.85 7.01 0.21
C ASN A 28 -11.38 6.65 1.62
N PRO A 29 -11.90 5.43 1.84
CA PRO A 29 -12.47 5.07 3.13
C PRO A 29 -11.39 4.81 4.18
N ALA A 30 -11.65 5.25 5.41
CA ALA A 30 -10.85 4.99 6.59
C ALA A 30 -11.41 3.79 7.36
N VAL A 31 -11.12 2.58 6.90
CA VAL A 31 -11.49 1.32 7.55
C VAL A 31 -10.33 0.82 8.39
N ASP A 32 -10.60 0.29 9.59
CA ASP A 32 -9.56 -0.25 10.45
C ASP A 32 -8.84 -1.45 9.81
N ILE A 33 -7.50 -1.45 9.91
CA ILE A 33 -6.62 -2.54 9.52
C ILE A 33 -6.31 -3.36 10.77
N SER A 34 -6.76 -4.60 10.75
CA SER A 34 -6.45 -5.62 11.75
C SER A 34 -5.36 -6.57 11.27
N SER A 35 -4.93 -7.49 12.11
CA SER A 35 -4.06 -8.61 11.74
C SER A 35 -4.65 -9.92 12.31
N CYS A 36 -3.84 -10.98 12.42
CA CYS A 36 -4.26 -12.30 12.84
C CYS A 36 -4.91 -12.33 14.24
N GLN A 37 -4.61 -11.37 15.12
CA GLN A 37 -5.23 -11.26 16.44
C GLN A 37 -6.74 -11.02 16.40
N ALA A 38 -7.28 -10.52 15.29
CA ALA A 38 -8.71 -10.28 15.12
C ALA A 38 -9.49 -11.55 14.71
N LEU A 39 -8.79 -12.64 14.36
CA LEU A 39 -9.42 -13.90 13.98
C LEU A 39 -9.88 -14.65 15.24
N SER A 40 -11.10 -15.18 15.23
CA SER A 40 -11.66 -15.97 16.34
C SER A 40 -11.30 -17.46 16.30
N CYS A 41 -10.62 -17.90 15.25
CA CYS A 41 -10.19 -19.28 15.04
C CYS A 41 -8.84 -19.57 15.71
N SER A 42 -8.48 -20.85 15.81
CA SER A 42 -7.16 -21.28 16.24
C SER A 42 -6.32 -21.67 15.01
N PRO A 43 -5.28 -20.89 14.64
CA PRO A 43 -4.44 -21.20 13.50
C PRO A 43 -3.65 -22.49 13.75
N ARG A 44 -3.41 -23.28 12.69
CA ARG A 44 -2.61 -24.50 12.78
C ARG A 44 -1.12 -24.14 12.82
N ASN A 45 -0.32 -25.04 13.36
CA ASN A 45 1.12 -24.86 13.39
C ASN A 45 1.69 -24.75 11.96
N GLY A 46 2.39 -23.66 11.68
CA GLY A 46 2.96 -23.37 10.36
C GLY A 46 2.15 -22.39 9.52
N ASP A 47 0.93 -22.08 9.94
CA ASP A 47 0.09 -21.05 9.32
C ASP A 47 0.68 -19.66 9.58
N ILE A 48 0.36 -18.72 8.69
CA ILE A 48 0.78 -17.33 8.72
C ILE A 48 0.39 -16.64 10.02
N CYS A 49 -0.74 -17.04 10.60
CA CYS A 49 -1.30 -16.52 11.84
C CYS A 49 -0.88 -17.30 13.09
N SER A 50 -0.11 -18.38 12.94
CA SER A 50 0.40 -19.13 14.10
C SER A 50 1.60 -18.43 14.74
N THR A 51 1.72 -18.52 16.06
CA THR A 51 2.80 -17.90 16.85
C THR A 51 4.13 -18.67 16.80
N GLY A 52 4.34 -19.45 15.73
CA GLY A 52 5.57 -20.23 15.56
C GLY A 52 6.75 -19.38 15.10
N ASN A 53 7.90 -19.54 15.78
CA ASN A 53 9.18 -19.00 15.31
C ASN A 53 9.55 -19.67 13.97
N SER A 54 9.22 -18.98 12.87
CA SER A 54 9.71 -19.34 11.55
C SER A 54 11.07 -18.68 11.33
N PRO A 55 12.09 -19.39 10.84
CA PRO A 55 13.34 -18.76 10.48
C PRO A 55 13.12 -17.72 9.36
N GLY A 56 13.80 -16.58 9.46
CA GLY A 56 13.70 -15.47 8.51
C GLY A 56 12.92 -14.26 9.04
N PRO A 57 12.79 -13.20 8.22
CA PRO A 57 12.06 -11.99 8.58
C PRO A 57 10.60 -12.30 8.97
N GLU A 58 10.11 -11.65 10.02
CA GLU A 58 8.73 -11.85 10.49
C GLU A 58 7.72 -11.57 9.37
N VAL A 59 6.66 -12.37 9.26
CA VAL A 59 5.61 -12.16 8.26
C VAL A 59 4.68 -11.04 8.72
N GLY A 60 4.35 -10.11 7.84
CA GLY A 60 3.33 -9.11 8.09
C GLY A 60 1.96 -9.48 7.51
N VAL A 61 0.90 -9.18 8.25
CA VAL A 61 -0.50 -9.38 7.82
C VAL A 61 -1.29 -8.10 8.09
N GLY A 62 -2.08 -7.66 7.12
CA GLY A 62 -3.03 -6.56 7.25
C GLY A 62 -4.37 -6.94 6.66
N ILE A 63 -5.45 -6.87 7.44
CA ILE A 63 -6.80 -7.30 7.09
C ILE A 63 -7.75 -6.12 7.26
N ALA A 64 -8.45 -5.71 6.21
CA ALA A 64 -9.45 -4.65 6.25
C ALA A 64 -10.79 -5.20 5.75
N ALA A 65 -11.79 -5.24 6.64
CA ALA A 65 -13.12 -5.76 6.33
C ALA A 65 -13.96 -4.71 5.59
N GLU A 66 -14.78 -5.14 4.62
CA GLU A 66 -15.74 -4.26 3.93
C GLU A 66 -15.14 -2.97 3.36
N VAL A 67 -13.88 -3.04 2.94
CA VAL A 67 -13.17 -1.86 2.44
C VAL A 67 -13.62 -1.51 1.04
N VAL A 68 -13.72 -2.47 0.11
CA VAL A 68 -14.16 -2.20 -1.27
C VAL A 68 -15.67 -2.23 -1.32
N ILE A 69 -16.28 -1.11 -1.67
CA ILE A 69 -17.73 -1.02 -1.87
C ILE A 69 -18.02 -1.33 -3.34
N ALA A 70 -18.81 -2.36 -3.59
CA ALA A 70 -19.31 -2.70 -4.92
C ALA A 70 -20.85 -2.74 -4.93
N PRO A 71 -21.51 -2.68 -6.10
CA PRO A 71 -22.96 -2.51 -6.19
C PRO A 71 -23.80 -3.53 -5.40
N SER A 72 -23.40 -4.80 -5.41
CA SER A 72 -24.13 -5.90 -4.76
C SER A 72 -23.48 -6.43 -3.48
N THR A 73 -22.25 -6.01 -3.16
CA THR A 73 -21.49 -6.59 -2.04
C THR A 73 -20.32 -5.69 -1.60
N ASN A 74 -19.87 -5.87 -0.36
CA ASN A 74 -18.63 -5.29 0.12
C ASN A 74 -17.54 -6.37 0.18
N LEU A 75 -16.36 -6.04 -0.34
CA LEU A 75 -15.21 -6.94 -0.34
C LEU A 75 -14.22 -6.52 0.74
N SER A 76 -13.54 -7.50 1.32
CA SER A 76 -12.41 -7.23 2.21
C SER A 76 -11.09 -7.29 1.45
N LEU A 77 -10.08 -6.60 1.97
CA LEU A 77 -8.71 -6.70 1.47
C LEU A 77 -7.83 -7.34 2.53
N THR A 78 -6.89 -8.15 2.08
CA THR A 78 -5.85 -8.73 2.92
C THR A 78 -4.51 -8.57 2.22
N LEU A 79 -3.56 -7.95 2.91
CA LEU A 79 -2.19 -7.77 2.45
C LEU A 79 -1.28 -8.67 3.29
N ILE A 80 -0.51 -9.53 2.64
CA ILE A 80 0.43 -10.42 3.31
C ILE A 80 1.82 -10.18 2.75
N ASP A 81 2.78 -9.92 3.63
CA ASP A 81 4.18 -9.75 3.29
C ASP A 81 4.99 -10.96 3.79
N GLY A 82 5.48 -11.76 2.84
CA GLY A 82 6.34 -12.91 3.15
C GLY A 82 5.67 -14.27 3.23
N LEU A 83 4.62 -14.48 2.42
CA LEU A 83 3.93 -15.77 2.33
C LEU A 83 4.76 -16.84 1.59
N ARG A 84 5.52 -16.47 0.54
CA ARG A 84 6.26 -17.40 -0.32
C ARG A 84 7.77 -17.41 -0.04
N GLU A 85 8.43 -16.29 -0.32
CA GLU A 85 9.87 -16.12 -0.16
C GLU A 85 10.12 -14.93 0.77
N ASN A 86 10.93 -15.16 1.80
CA ASN A 86 11.47 -14.14 2.68
C ASN A 86 12.95 -14.43 2.86
N GLY A 87 13.78 -13.38 2.83
CA GLY A 87 15.13 -13.46 3.39
C GLY A 87 16.13 -14.24 2.54
N PHE A 88 16.16 -14.01 1.22
CA PHE A 88 17.32 -14.40 0.41
C PHE A 88 18.13 -13.18 -0.04
N THR A 89 19.38 -13.11 0.42
CA THR A 89 20.40 -12.19 -0.07
C THR A 89 21.15 -12.86 -1.22
N GLY A 90 20.99 -12.40 -2.45
CA GLY A 90 21.85 -12.88 -3.56
C GLY A 90 21.37 -12.38 -4.93
N ILE A 91 22.22 -11.96 -5.87
CA ILE A 91 23.68 -11.91 -6.01
C ILE A 91 24.02 -10.44 -6.32
N GLY A 92 24.76 -9.73 -5.44
CA GLY A 92 25.25 -8.39 -5.77
C GLY A 92 25.47 -7.42 -4.60
N SER A 93 24.76 -7.61 -3.48
CA SER A 93 25.00 -6.86 -2.24
C SER A 93 24.34 -7.58 -1.06
N GLU A 94 25.11 -7.84 0.00
CA GLU A 94 24.58 -8.34 1.28
C GLU A 94 23.74 -7.28 2.01
N ALA A 95 23.72 -6.03 1.51
CA ALA A 95 23.01 -4.91 2.12
C ALA A 95 21.49 -4.93 1.88
N TYR A 96 20.96 -5.83 1.05
CA TYR A 96 19.53 -5.86 0.70
C TYR A 96 18.91 -7.24 0.86
N GLU A 97 17.68 -7.24 1.36
CA GLU A 97 16.77 -8.37 1.39
C GLU A 97 15.57 -8.12 0.47
N PHE A 98 14.80 -9.17 0.21
CA PHE A 98 13.51 -9.04 -0.44
C PHE A 98 12.43 -9.85 0.27
N SER A 99 11.20 -9.40 0.08
CA SER A 99 9.98 -10.10 0.46
C SER A 99 8.94 -9.92 -0.63
N ASP A 100 8.08 -10.92 -0.80
CA ASP A 100 6.94 -10.82 -1.72
C ASP A 100 5.68 -10.41 -0.93
N GLN A 101 5.13 -9.27 -1.33
CA GLN A 101 3.88 -8.73 -0.81
C GLN A 101 2.73 -9.13 -1.74
N GLN A 102 1.69 -9.73 -1.18
CA GLN A 102 0.57 -10.28 -1.91
C GLN A 102 -0.74 -9.68 -1.43
N LEU A 103 -1.55 -9.22 -2.39
CA LEU A 103 -2.88 -8.69 -2.14
C LEU A 103 -3.92 -9.76 -2.43
N PHE A 104 -4.83 -9.92 -1.49
CA PHE A 104 -5.99 -10.78 -1.58
C PHE A 104 -7.28 -9.99 -1.39
N VAL A 105 -8.33 -10.48 -2.03
CA VAL A 105 -9.70 -10.00 -1.87
C VAL A 105 -10.53 -11.08 -1.21
N GLY A 106 -11.24 -10.73 -0.13
CA GLY A 106 -12.20 -11.58 0.52
C GLY A 106 -13.61 -11.34 -0.01
N VAL A 107 -14.33 -12.43 -0.31
CA VAL A 107 -15.68 -12.39 -0.87
C VAL A 107 -16.59 -13.36 -0.12
N ASP A 108 -17.84 -12.96 0.11
CA ASP A 108 -18.86 -13.83 0.67
C ASP A 108 -19.11 -15.03 -0.27
N PRO A 109 -18.92 -16.28 0.19
CA PRO A 109 -19.13 -17.47 -0.64
C PRO A 109 -20.60 -17.73 -1.01
N SER A 110 -21.54 -17.00 -0.41
CA SER A 110 -22.97 -17.10 -0.69
C SER A 110 -23.46 -16.18 -1.81
N LEU A 111 -22.59 -15.33 -2.36
CA LEU A 111 -22.93 -14.48 -3.51
C LEU A 111 -23.36 -15.32 -4.72
N SER A 112 -24.38 -14.82 -5.41
CA SER A 112 -24.79 -15.38 -6.69
C SER A 112 -23.78 -15.00 -7.79
N GLU A 113 -23.83 -15.72 -8.92
CA GLU A 113 -22.90 -15.47 -10.04
C GLU A 113 -23.00 -14.04 -10.59
N GLU A 114 -24.19 -13.45 -10.56
CA GLU A 114 -24.49 -12.09 -11.04
C GLU A 114 -24.08 -10.98 -10.06
N ASP A 115 -23.84 -11.33 -8.78
CA ASP A 115 -23.46 -10.37 -7.75
C ASP A 115 -21.94 -10.20 -7.61
N TYR A 116 -21.14 -11.00 -8.32
CA TYR A 116 -19.69 -10.84 -8.34
C TYR A 116 -19.31 -9.53 -9.04
N PRO A 117 -18.48 -8.68 -8.41
CA PRO A 117 -18.07 -7.42 -9.02
C PRO A 117 -17.10 -7.65 -10.18
N SER A 118 -17.40 -7.04 -11.33
CA SER A 118 -16.43 -6.90 -12.40
C SER A 118 -15.52 -5.72 -12.09
N GLY A 119 -14.21 -5.92 -12.12
CA GLY A 119 -13.27 -4.86 -11.77
C GLY A 119 -11.83 -5.31 -11.71
N CYS A 120 -10.96 -4.36 -11.38
CA CYS A 120 -9.53 -4.58 -11.20
C CYS A 120 -9.08 -4.04 -9.84
N ALA A 121 -8.10 -4.70 -9.22
CA ALA A 121 -7.34 -4.16 -8.10
C ALA A 121 -5.90 -3.90 -8.55
N LEU A 122 -5.43 -2.66 -8.37
CA LEU A 122 -4.08 -2.23 -8.70
C LEU A 122 -3.31 -1.95 -7.40
N MET A 123 -2.18 -2.62 -7.20
CA MET A 123 -1.29 -2.43 -6.06
C MET A 123 -0.07 -1.63 -6.49
N MET A 124 0.34 -0.66 -5.67
CA MET A 124 1.44 0.24 -5.98
C MET A 124 2.57 0.19 -4.96
N GLN A 125 3.80 0.39 -5.43
CA GLN A 125 5.01 0.55 -4.62
C GLN A 125 5.87 1.70 -5.16
N TYR A 126 6.66 2.32 -4.30
CA TYR A 126 7.62 3.34 -4.67
C TYR A 126 9.03 2.74 -4.72
N GLN A 127 9.65 2.69 -5.90
CA GLN A 127 10.97 2.08 -6.13
C GLN A 127 11.10 0.64 -5.59
N GLY A 128 10.02 -0.14 -5.65
CA GLY A 128 10.01 -1.50 -5.11
C GLY A 128 9.97 -1.56 -3.58
N GLN A 129 9.46 -0.52 -2.91
CA GLN A 129 9.21 -0.49 -1.48
C GLN A 129 7.82 0.06 -1.16
N THR A 130 7.35 -0.17 0.06
CA THR A 130 6.16 0.51 0.57
C THR A 130 6.40 2.00 0.70
N PHE A 131 5.32 2.78 0.61
CA PHE A 131 5.34 4.22 0.80
C PHE A 131 5.51 4.53 2.31
N PRO A 132 6.50 5.35 2.71
CA PRO A 132 6.47 5.95 4.04
C PRO A 132 5.34 6.98 4.12
N LEU A 133 5.15 7.58 5.29
CA LEU A 133 4.28 8.75 5.41
C LEU A 133 4.90 9.92 4.64
N GLU A 134 4.06 10.72 3.97
CA GLU A 134 4.51 11.97 3.38
C GLU A 134 4.96 12.93 4.48
N ALA A 135 6.21 13.40 4.37
CA ALA A 135 6.76 14.42 5.25
C ALA A 135 6.57 15.79 4.59
N LEU A 136 5.40 16.42 4.79
CA LEU A 136 5.20 17.81 4.38
C LEU A 136 5.71 18.74 5.49
N PRO A 137 6.46 19.82 5.16
CA PRO A 137 7.12 20.67 6.14
C PRO A 137 6.16 21.49 7.04
N GLU A 138 4.87 21.56 6.72
CA GLU A 138 3.90 22.39 7.46
C GLU A 138 2.53 21.71 7.70
N ASP A 139 2.31 20.47 7.26
CA ASP A 139 1.02 19.78 7.42
C ASP A 139 1.20 18.48 8.19
N ASP A 140 0.37 18.31 9.21
CA ASP A 140 0.48 17.20 10.15
C ASP A 140 0.43 15.87 9.37
N ALA A 141 1.53 15.12 9.50
CA ALA A 141 1.63 13.72 9.18
C ALA A 141 0.34 12.99 9.56
N ARG A 142 -0.10 12.06 8.70
CA ARG A 142 -1.23 11.14 8.91
C ARG A 142 -1.72 11.12 10.36
N SER A 143 -2.93 11.60 10.59
CA SER A 143 -3.50 11.73 11.94
C SER A 143 -3.42 10.41 12.73
N GLU A 144 -3.33 10.49 14.06
CA GLU A 144 -3.30 9.31 14.93
C GLU A 144 -4.49 8.37 14.65
N SER A 145 -5.66 8.93 14.37
CA SER A 145 -6.87 8.15 14.03
C SER A 145 -6.76 7.36 12.74
N ASN A 146 -5.84 7.73 11.84
CA ASN A 146 -5.64 7.08 10.56
C ASN A 146 -4.45 6.10 10.57
N GLN A 147 -3.60 6.09 11.60
CA GLN A 147 -2.38 5.27 11.69
C GLN A 147 -2.59 3.79 11.29
N ASN A 148 -3.70 3.20 11.70
CA ASN A 148 -4.08 1.81 11.43
C ASN A 148 -5.34 1.70 10.57
N THR A 149 -5.58 2.64 9.66
CA THR A 149 -6.73 2.58 8.74
C THR A 149 -6.29 2.47 7.28
N THR A 150 -7.23 2.14 6.40
CA THR A 150 -7.04 2.11 4.94
C THR A 150 -7.04 3.48 4.29
N SER A 151 -7.15 4.58 5.06
CA SER A 151 -7.09 5.92 4.46
C SER A 151 -5.74 6.13 3.77
N CYS A 152 -5.70 6.75 2.60
CA CYS A 152 -4.47 7.20 1.96
C CYS A 152 -3.98 8.59 2.41
N ASP A 153 -4.66 9.22 3.37
CA ASP A 153 -4.27 10.55 3.86
C ASP A 153 -2.88 10.50 4.50
N GLY A 154 -1.99 11.39 4.07
CA GLY A 154 -0.59 11.41 4.49
C GLY A 154 0.26 10.26 3.94
N VAL A 155 -0.23 9.52 2.93
CA VAL A 155 0.53 8.50 2.19
C VAL A 155 0.63 8.87 0.72
N ILE A 156 -0.50 9.19 0.09
CA ILE A 156 -0.56 9.76 -1.25
C ILE A 156 -1.54 10.93 -1.21
N ASP A 157 -1.07 12.12 -1.55
CA ASP A 157 -1.89 13.32 -1.59
C ASP A 157 -3.07 13.25 -2.58
N ILE A 158 -4.08 14.10 -2.35
CA ILE A 158 -5.32 14.12 -3.15
C ILE A 158 -5.11 14.48 -4.62
N PHE A 159 -4.05 15.23 -4.96
CA PHE A 159 -3.73 15.58 -6.35
C PHE A 159 -3.12 14.38 -7.07
N CYS A 160 -2.19 13.65 -6.43
CA CYS A 160 -1.68 12.41 -6.98
C CYS A 160 -2.82 11.37 -7.16
N GLN A 161 -3.71 11.22 -6.16
CA GLN A 161 -4.89 10.37 -6.30
C GLN A 161 -5.78 10.80 -7.48
N SER A 162 -6.09 12.10 -7.59
CA SER A 162 -6.91 12.65 -8.68
C SER A 162 -6.29 12.39 -10.06
N ALA A 163 -4.97 12.52 -10.17
CA ALA A 163 -4.31 12.29 -11.43
C ALA A 163 -4.24 10.80 -11.81
N ILE A 164 -4.08 9.91 -10.83
CA ILE A 164 -4.23 8.47 -11.06
C ILE A 164 -5.66 8.15 -11.52
N VAL A 165 -6.68 8.78 -10.94
CA VAL A 165 -8.08 8.66 -11.41
C VAL A 165 -8.20 9.08 -12.87
N GLU A 166 -7.63 10.22 -13.26
CA GLU A 166 -7.64 10.67 -14.66
C GLU A 166 -6.93 9.67 -15.60
N MET A 167 -5.81 9.10 -15.18
CA MET A 167 -5.12 8.04 -15.94
C MET A 167 -6.02 6.81 -16.11
N ILE A 168 -6.67 6.36 -15.04
CA ILE A 168 -7.61 5.24 -15.08
C ILE A 168 -8.81 5.57 -15.96
N GLN A 169 -9.39 6.76 -15.88
CA GLN A 169 -10.53 7.17 -16.71
C GLN A 169 -10.17 7.26 -18.19
N SER A 170 -8.93 7.66 -18.52
CA SER A 170 -8.45 7.70 -19.90
C SER A 170 -8.24 6.32 -20.55
N PHE A 171 -8.21 5.25 -19.74
CA PHE A 171 -8.08 3.89 -20.25
C PHE A 171 -9.32 3.50 -21.06
N ASN A 172 -9.12 2.92 -22.24
CA ASN A 172 -10.21 2.41 -23.06
C ASN A 172 -9.81 1.04 -23.62
N ALA A 173 -10.38 -0.03 -23.07
CA ALA A 173 -10.22 -1.38 -23.58
C ALA A 173 -11.45 -1.78 -24.39
N SER A 174 -11.22 -2.34 -25.58
CA SER A 174 -12.27 -3.02 -26.34
C SER A 174 -12.56 -4.40 -25.74
N ASP A 175 -13.84 -4.81 -25.75
CA ASP A 175 -14.38 -6.05 -25.17
C ASP A 175 -13.75 -7.38 -25.66
N SER A 176 -12.87 -7.34 -26.66
CA SER A 176 -12.16 -8.51 -27.20
C SER A 176 -10.82 -8.83 -26.55
N GLU A 177 -10.35 -8.00 -25.60
CA GLU A 177 -9.04 -8.17 -24.97
C GLU A 177 -9.16 -9.01 -23.68
N THR A 178 -8.69 -10.25 -23.74
CA THR A 178 -8.79 -11.29 -22.70
C THR A 178 -8.14 -10.98 -21.33
N ASP A 179 -7.60 -9.77 -21.10
CA ASP A 179 -7.07 -9.37 -19.79
C ASP A 179 -7.14 -7.85 -19.58
N ARG A 180 -8.37 -7.32 -19.51
CA ARG A 180 -8.67 -5.89 -19.27
C ARG A 180 -7.90 -5.31 -18.08
N CYS A 181 -7.70 -6.07 -17.01
CA CYS A 181 -7.00 -5.61 -15.81
C CYS A 181 -5.49 -5.55 -15.98
N GLN A 182 -4.88 -6.51 -16.67
CA GLN A 182 -3.47 -6.40 -17.05
C GLN A 182 -3.21 -5.23 -18.00
N LEU A 183 -4.12 -4.97 -18.94
CA LEU A 183 -4.03 -3.79 -19.80
C LEU A 183 -4.16 -2.49 -19.02
N LEU A 184 -5.12 -2.40 -18.11
CA LEU A 184 -5.28 -1.23 -17.24
C LEU A 184 -4.02 -1.01 -16.39
N THR A 185 -3.48 -2.07 -15.80
CA THR A 185 -2.23 -2.04 -15.02
C THR A 185 -1.07 -1.46 -15.85
N ARG A 186 -0.89 -1.97 -17.08
CA ARG A 186 0.14 -1.47 -18.02
C ARG A 186 -0.10 -0.02 -18.42
N HIS A 187 -1.34 0.36 -18.67
CA HIS A 187 -1.72 1.72 -19.06
C HIS A 187 -1.39 2.73 -17.97
N VAL A 188 -1.83 2.46 -16.73
CA VAL A 188 -1.54 3.32 -15.57
C VAL A 188 -0.03 3.39 -15.33
N GLY A 189 0.66 2.24 -15.36
CA GLY A 189 2.13 2.19 -15.27
C GLY A 189 2.83 3.06 -16.32
N SER A 190 2.43 2.98 -17.59
CA SER A 190 3.00 3.80 -18.67
C SER A 190 2.76 5.29 -18.44
N LYS A 191 1.56 5.68 -17.99
CA LYS A 191 1.21 7.08 -17.75
C LYS A 191 1.99 7.71 -16.60
N LEU A 192 2.22 6.95 -15.53
CA LEU A 192 3.07 7.38 -14.42
C LEU A 192 4.52 7.60 -14.87
N GLN A 193 5.03 6.75 -15.76
CA GLN A 193 6.37 6.90 -16.35
C GLN A 193 6.49 8.11 -17.29
N GLU A 194 5.46 8.36 -18.10
CA GLU A 194 5.43 9.47 -19.06
C GLU A 194 5.29 10.84 -18.39
N ASN A 195 4.68 10.91 -17.21
CA ASN A 195 4.33 12.16 -16.54
C ASN A 195 4.90 12.23 -15.11
N PRO A 196 6.23 12.37 -14.95
CA PRO A 196 6.90 12.27 -13.64
C PRO A 196 6.43 13.31 -12.61
N GLY A 197 5.99 14.49 -13.06
CA GLY A 197 5.55 15.58 -12.17
C GLY A 197 4.12 15.44 -11.63
N THR A 198 3.37 14.43 -12.08
CA THR A 198 1.94 14.31 -11.79
C THR A 198 1.60 14.12 -10.31
N CYS A 199 2.51 13.52 -9.53
CA CYS A 199 2.36 13.33 -8.09
C CYS A 199 3.28 14.24 -7.24
N GLY A 200 4.00 15.16 -7.89
CA GLY A 200 5.00 16.03 -7.25
C GLY A 200 4.64 17.52 -7.25
N GLY A 201 3.42 17.86 -7.67
CA GLY A 201 2.96 19.26 -7.75
C GLY A 201 2.74 19.89 -6.38
N GLU A 202 2.04 19.19 -5.50
CA GLU A 202 1.87 19.54 -4.08
C GLU A 202 2.31 18.40 -3.14
N GLY A 203 2.48 17.17 -3.66
CA GLY A 203 3.00 16.01 -2.92
C GLY A 203 4.51 15.80 -3.05
N THR A 204 5.04 14.82 -2.32
CA THR A 204 6.48 14.50 -2.29
C THR A 204 6.92 13.47 -3.34
N TRP A 205 5.96 12.93 -4.09
CA TRP A 205 6.16 11.74 -4.90
C TRP A 205 6.50 12.02 -6.36
N ILE A 206 7.52 11.36 -6.88
CA ILE A 206 7.83 11.41 -8.32
C ILE A 206 7.16 10.20 -8.99
N ALA A 207 6.19 10.46 -9.86
CA ALA A 207 5.30 9.43 -10.40
C ALA A 207 6.04 8.32 -11.18
N ASN A 208 7.15 8.64 -11.83
CA ASN A 208 7.94 7.65 -12.59
C ASN A 208 8.64 6.61 -11.71
N PHE A 209 8.65 6.77 -10.39
CA PHE A 209 9.18 5.78 -9.46
C PHE A 209 8.10 4.82 -8.94
N PHE A 210 6.86 4.99 -9.37
CA PHE A 210 5.76 4.12 -9.00
C PHE A 210 5.85 2.85 -9.86
N ASN A 211 5.82 1.71 -9.18
CA ASN A 211 5.57 0.43 -9.79
C ASN A 211 4.11 0.04 -9.55
N VAL A 212 3.45 -0.52 -10.56
CA VAL A 212 2.03 -0.89 -10.50
C VAL A 212 1.91 -2.35 -10.92
N THR A 213 1.26 -3.15 -10.08
CA THR A 213 0.80 -4.50 -10.43
C THR A 213 -0.69 -4.59 -10.18
N GLY A 214 -1.36 -5.61 -10.72
CA GLY A 214 -2.78 -5.74 -10.50
C GLY A 214 -3.35 -6.98 -11.16
N GLY A 215 -4.63 -7.21 -10.89
CA GLY A 215 -5.39 -8.32 -11.42
C GLY A 215 -6.89 -8.06 -11.31
N GLY A 216 -7.67 -8.98 -11.89
CA GLY A 216 -9.12 -8.93 -11.81
C GLY A 216 -9.61 -9.12 -10.38
N LEU A 217 -10.70 -8.43 -10.04
CA LEU A 217 -11.48 -8.79 -8.86
C LEU A 217 -12.03 -10.21 -9.01
N PRO A 218 -12.31 -10.91 -7.90
CA PRO A 218 -12.78 -12.29 -7.96
C PRO A 218 -14.09 -12.41 -8.74
N SER A 219 -14.23 -13.53 -9.44
CA SER A 219 -15.41 -13.93 -10.18
C SER A 219 -15.73 -15.40 -9.86
N VAL A 220 -16.84 -15.90 -10.40
CA VAL A 220 -17.25 -17.31 -10.24
C VAL A 220 -16.18 -18.31 -10.69
N SER A 221 -15.39 -17.96 -11.72
CA SER A 221 -14.33 -18.80 -12.25
C SER A 221 -12.99 -18.61 -11.55
N SER A 222 -12.88 -17.67 -10.62
CA SER A 222 -11.64 -17.41 -9.89
C SER A 222 -11.29 -18.56 -8.96
N GLU A 223 -10.02 -18.95 -8.98
CA GLU A 223 -9.50 -19.96 -8.07
C GLU A 223 -9.32 -19.37 -6.67
N ILE A 224 -9.85 -20.04 -5.66
CA ILE A 224 -9.61 -19.69 -4.25
C ILE A 224 -8.10 -19.81 -4.00
N ALA A 225 -7.53 -18.83 -3.30
CA ALA A 225 -6.10 -18.82 -3.01
C ALA A 225 -5.71 -20.11 -2.29
N SER A 226 -4.75 -20.87 -2.84
CA SER A 226 -4.24 -22.08 -2.21
C SER A 226 -2.75 -21.89 -1.86
N ASN A 227 -2.46 -21.95 -0.57
CA ASN A 227 -1.10 -21.99 -0.02
C ASN A 227 -1.23 -22.57 1.38
N ASP A 228 -0.45 -23.61 1.68
CA ASP A 228 -0.54 -24.32 2.96
C ASP A 228 -0.30 -23.41 4.17
N ARG A 229 0.45 -22.31 4.00
CA ARG A 229 0.70 -21.31 5.06
C ARG A 229 -0.47 -20.36 5.28
N LEU A 230 -1.48 -20.29 4.40
CA LEU A 230 -2.65 -19.42 4.62
C LEU A 230 -3.60 -19.96 5.69
N GLY A 231 -3.39 -21.18 6.18
CA GLY A 231 -4.34 -21.88 7.03
C GLY A 231 -5.45 -22.57 6.24
N ASP A 232 -6.34 -23.23 6.99
CA ASP A 232 -7.52 -23.87 6.44
C ASP A 232 -8.64 -22.85 6.15
N GLU A 233 -9.69 -23.30 5.45
CA GLU A 233 -10.86 -22.46 5.15
C GLU A 233 -11.52 -21.85 6.41
N GLU A 234 -11.30 -22.42 7.59
CA GLU A 234 -11.88 -21.94 8.85
C GLU A 234 -11.00 -20.86 9.52
N CYS A 235 -9.73 -20.75 9.13
CA CYS A 235 -8.75 -19.88 9.78
C CYS A 235 -7.81 -19.13 8.82
N ARG A 236 -8.32 -18.79 7.63
CA ARG A 236 -7.63 -17.86 6.71
C ARG A 236 -7.59 -16.44 7.29
N PRO A 237 -6.56 -15.64 6.97
CA PRO A 237 -6.42 -14.25 7.42
C PRO A 237 -7.36 -13.32 6.66
N VAL A 238 -8.67 -13.48 6.81
CA VAL A 238 -9.68 -12.68 6.13
C VAL A 238 -10.81 -12.33 7.09
N LEU A 239 -11.40 -11.14 6.92
CA LEU A 239 -12.56 -10.70 7.70
C LEU A 239 -13.74 -10.32 6.78
N PRO A 240 -14.97 -10.73 7.13
CA PRO A 240 -15.29 -11.73 8.15
C PRO A 240 -14.71 -13.10 7.78
N GLN A 241 -14.48 -13.97 8.77
CA GLN A 241 -13.82 -15.27 8.56
C GLN A 241 -14.61 -16.25 7.68
N SER A 242 -15.89 -15.96 7.42
CA SER A 242 -16.70 -16.72 6.47
C SER A 242 -16.35 -16.46 5.01
N TYR A 243 -15.56 -15.41 4.73
CA TYR A 243 -15.22 -15.04 3.36
C TYR A 243 -14.19 -15.99 2.76
N ARG A 244 -14.33 -16.24 1.46
CA ARG A 244 -13.27 -16.90 0.67
C ARG A 244 -12.28 -15.86 0.20
N MET A 245 -11.01 -16.24 0.20
CA MET A 245 -9.90 -15.35 -0.13
C MET A 245 -9.31 -15.69 -1.49
N TYR A 246 -9.13 -14.68 -2.34
CA TYR A 246 -8.65 -14.80 -3.71
C TYR A 246 -7.45 -13.88 -3.92
N LYS A 247 -6.37 -14.39 -4.49
CA LYS A 247 -5.19 -13.57 -4.77
C LYS A 247 -5.43 -12.73 -6.01
N VAL A 248 -5.16 -11.42 -5.93
CA VAL A 248 -5.38 -10.48 -7.04
C VAL A 248 -4.11 -9.77 -7.51
N ALA A 249 -3.11 -9.59 -6.64
CA ALA A 249 -1.84 -8.96 -7.02
C ALA A 249 -0.66 -9.48 -6.18
N GLU A 250 0.56 -9.30 -6.71
CA GLU A 250 1.82 -9.59 -6.02
C GLU A 250 2.91 -8.63 -6.49
N MET A 251 3.72 -8.15 -5.55
CA MET A 251 4.91 -7.35 -5.82
C MET A 251 6.07 -7.80 -4.95
N ARG A 252 7.28 -7.72 -5.51
CA ARG A 252 8.52 -7.93 -4.76
C ARG A 252 8.99 -6.62 -4.17
N SER A 253 9.12 -6.58 -2.85
CA SER A 253 9.71 -5.49 -2.10
C SER A 253 11.20 -5.73 -1.86
N PHE A 254 12.01 -4.69 -2.00
CA PHE A 254 13.45 -4.72 -1.71
C PHE A 254 13.76 -3.81 -0.52
N THR A 255 14.24 -4.36 0.57
CA THR A 255 14.55 -3.59 1.79
C THR A 255 16.01 -3.73 2.16
N PHE A 256 16.53 -2.82 2.97
CA PHE A 256 17.87 -2.99 3.53
C PHE A 256 17.87 -4.18 4.50
N ALA A 257 18.91 -5.01 4.43
CA ALA A 257 19.14 -6.10 5.38
C ALA A 257 19.44 -5.53 6.78
N ASP A 258 20.37 -4.57 6.81
CA ASP A 258 20.66 -3.72 7.96
C ASP A 258 20.26 -2.29 7.61
N ALA A 259 19.34 -1.75 8.41
CA ALA A 259 18.96 -0.34 8.37
C ALA A 259 20.19 0.57 8.35
N PRO A 260 20.29 1.56 7.44
CA PRO A 260 21.25 2.65 7.59
C PRO A 260 21.04 3.36 8.94
N ASP A 261 22.10 3.90 9.55
CA ASP A 261 21.94 4.67 10.79
C ASP A 261 20.96 5.83 10.59
N SER A 262 20.09 6.07 11.58
CA SER A 262 19.07 7.13 11.60
C SER A 262 19.64 8.56 11.51
N GLY A 263 20.97 8.72 11.54
CA GLY A 263 21.69 9.97 11.27
C GLY A 263 22.17 10.14 9.83
N SER A 264 21.76 9.26 8.90
CA SER A 264 21.99 9.45 7.47
C SER A 264 20.80 10.23 6.88
N ASP A 265 20.94 11.55 6.85
CA ASP A 265 19.92 12.56 6.51
C ASP A 265 19.18 12.38 5.16
N PHE A 266 19.49 11.36 4.36
CA PHE A 266 19.04 11.27 2.97
C PHE A 266 18.14 10.07 2.65
N TYR A 267 18.20 8.95 3.39
CA TYR A 267 17.49 7.72 2.99
C TYR A 267 16.38 7.28 3.97
N GLY A 268 16.36 7.85 5.19
CA GLY A 268 15.36 7.61 6.24
C GLY A 268 13.92 7.74 5.78
N ASP A 269 13.62 8.93 5.25
CA ASP A 269 12.24 9.35 4.97
C ASP A 269 11.76 8.97 3.57
N LEU A 270 12.64 8.39 2.74
CA LEU A 270 12.33 8.08 1.33
C LEU A 270 11.69 6.70 1.15
N PHE A 271 11.75 5.82 2.16
CA PHE A 271 11.28 4.45 2.04
C PHE A 271 10.51 3.98 3.27
N GLY A 272 9.35 3.35 3.06
CA GLY A 272 8.54 2.77 4.13
C GLY A 272 9.03 1.40 4.60
N GLY A 273 9.97 0.79 3.89
CA GLY A 273 10.46 -0.55 4.19
C GLY A 273 9.32 -1.58 4.25
N ARG A 274 9.26 -2.34 5.35
CA ARG A 274 8.18 -3.32 5.61
C ARG A 274 7.02 -2.76 6.45
N ALA A 275 7.21 -1.58 7.06
CA ALA A 275 6.24 -0.93 7.95
C ALA A 275 5.39 0.16 7.27
N GLY A 276 5.75 0.55 6.05
CA GLY A 276 5.01 1.55 5.29
C GLY A 276 3.71 1.03 4.69
N PHE A 277 3.13 1.88 3.84
CA PHE A 277 1.82 1.71 3.24
C PHE A 277 1.91 1.26 1.78
N THR A 278 0.92 0.51 1.36
CA THR A 278 0.76 -0.03 0.02
C THR A 278 -0.56 0.46 -0.54
N PRO A 279 -0.55 1.50 -1.37
CA PRO A 279 -1.74 1.97 -2.06
C PRO A 279 -2.33 0.88 -2.94
N VAL A 280 -3.63 0.68 -2.78
CA VAL A 280 -4.48 -0.19 -3.59
C VAL A 280 -5.55 0.67 -4.22
N VAL A 281 -5.60 0.66 -5.56
CA VAL A 281 -6.65 1.32 -6.32
C VAL A 281 -7.59 0.25 -6.86
N THR A 282 -8.84 0.27 -6.39
CA THR A 282 -9.87 -0.64 -6.88
C THR A 282 -10.73 0.09 -7.90
N VAL A 283 -10.95 -0.54 -9.04
CA VAL A 283 -11.75 -0.02 -10.14
C VAL A 283 -12.88 -1.00 -10.40
N VAL A 284 -14.11 -0.62 -10.05
CA VAL A 284 -15.31 -1.43 -10.30
C VAL A 284 -15.96 -0.96 -11.59
N PHE A 285 -16.36 -1.92 -12.42
CA PHE A 285 -17.04 -1.72 -13.68
C PHE A 285 -18.53 -2.08 -13.51
N PRO A 286 -19.40 -1.08 -13.26
CA PRO A 286 -20.83 -1.33 -13.04
C PRO A 286 -21.55 -1.88 -14.28
N GLU A 287 -21.03 -1.62 -15.49
CA GLU A 287 -21.42 -2.30 -16.73
C GLU A 287 -20.17 -2.54 -17.60
N GLU A 288 -20.15 -3.58 -18.45
CA GLU A 288 -18.97 -3.87 -19.29
C GLU A 288 -18.60 -2.70 -20.21
N THR A 289 -19.61 -1.92 -20.63
CA THR A 289 -19.49 -0.82 -21.59
C THR A 289 -19.55 0.58 -20.99
N SER A 290 -19.82 0.75 -19.70
CA SER A 290 -19.98 2.09 -19.11
C SER A 290 -18.63 2.77 -18.88
N GLN A 291 -18.57 4.08 -19.19
CA GLN A 291 -17.46 4.96 -18.80
C GLN A 291 -17.51 5.35 -17.32
N ASP A 292 -18.63 5.07 -16.66
CA ASP A 292 -18.85 5.33 -15.24
C ASP A 292 -18.14 4.25 -14.43
N ARG A 293 -16.86 4.48 -14.13
CA ARG A 293 -16.03 3.61 -13.30
C ARG A 293 -16.07 4.13 -11.87
N GLU A 294 -16.34 3.23 -10.93
CA GLU A 294 -16.19 3.53 -9.52
C GLU A 294 -14.73 3.25 -9.14
N ILE A 295 -14.02 4.30 -8.74
CA ILE A 295 -12.59 4.23 -8.39
C ILE A 295 -12.45 4.55 -6.91
N GLN A 296 -11.81 3.62 -6.20
CA GLN A 296 -11.56 3.72 -4.77
C GLN A 296 -10.07 3.57 -4.47
N PHE A 297 -9.57 4.39 -3.55
CA PHE A 297 -8.22 4.27 -2.99
C PHE A 297 -8.26 3.66 -1.61
N SER A 298 -7.31 2.81 -1.30
CA SER A 298 -7.13 2.23 0.03
C SER A 298 -5.65 1.95 0.26
N CYS A 299 -5.07 2.53 1.30
CA CYS A 299 -3.66 2.35 1.64
C CYS A 299 -3.53 1.29 2.72
N MET A 300 -3.24 0.07 2.28
CA MET A 300 -3.06 -1.08 3.16
C MET A 300 -1.69 -1.04 3.80
N LYS A 301 -1.54 -1.49 5.03
CA LYS A 301 -0.25 -1.76 5.66
C LYS A 301 -0.26 -3.14 6.29
N THR A 302 0.91 -3.68 6.58
CA THR A 302 1.02 -4.94 7.31
C THR A 302 1.36 -4.66 8.77
N LEU A 303 0.81 -5.46 9.68
CA LEU A 303 1.13 -5.47 11.11
C LEU A 303 1.83 -6.78 11.47
N GLN A 304 2.40 -6.85 12.66
CA GLN A 304 2.78 -8.12 13.28
C GLN A 304 1.53 -8.97 13.52
N ARG A 305 1.71 -10.27 13.78
CA ARG A 305 0.59 -11.21 13.93
C ARG A 305 -0.33 -10.88 15.11
N ASP A 306 0.24 -10.31 16.16
CA ASP A 306 -0.45 -9.88 17.37
C ASP A 306 -1.15 -8.52 17.22
N GLY A 307 -0.95 -7.84 16.09
CA GLY A 307 -1.53 -6.53 15.80
C GLY A 307 -0.60 -5.36 16.06
N GLU A 308 0.59 -5.60 16.60
CA GLU A 308 1.56 -4.54 16.83
C GLU A 308 2.13 -3.99 15.52
N SER A 309 2.57 -2.74 15.56
CA SER A 309 3.25 -2.11 14.43
C SER A 309 4.51 -2.87 14.07
N ARG A 310 4.82 -2.92 12.77
CA ARG A 310 6.07 -3.48 12.30
C ARG A 310 7.18 -2.47 12.55
N GLU A 311 8.35 -2.98 12.90
CA GLU A 311 9.54 -2.14 12.99
C GLU A 311 9.80 -1.47 11.64
N GLY A 312 9.96 -0.15 11.68
CA GLY A 312 10.36 0.62 10.52
C GLY A 312 11.72 0.17 9.99
N PRO A 313 12.07 0.53 8.74
CA PRO A 313 13.37 0.22 8.15
C PRO A 313 14.58 0.80 8.91
N PHE A 314 14.37 1.54 10.00
CA PHE A 314 15.39 2.19 10.84
C PHE A 314 15.27 1.86 12.34
N GLU A 315 14.29 1.05 12.74
CA GLU A 315 14.00 0.77 14.16
C GLU A 315 14.62 -0.54 14.66
N SER A 316 15.03 -1.43 13.75
CA SER A 316 15.63 -2.74 14.05
C SER A 316 17.11 -2.69 14.49
N GLY A 317 17.70 -1.50 14.61
CA GLY A 317 19.12 -1.29 14.95
C GLY A 317 19.55 -1.63 16.39
N ALA A 318 18.69 -2.23 17.22
CA ALA A 318 18.98 -2.46 18.63
C ALA A 318 18.73 -3.89 19.12
N GLN A 319 19.16 -4.92 18.37
CA GLN A 319 19.47 -6.25 18.94
C GLN A 319 20.16 -7.22 17.95
N GLY A 320 21.25 -6.79 17.31
CA GLY A 320 22.19 -7.75 16.73
C GLY A 320 22.78 -8.64 17.84
N PRO A 321 22.90 -9.98 17.66
CA PRO A 321 23.55 -10.83 18.63
C PRO A 321 24.99 -10.34 18.78
N LEU A 322 25.34 -9.93 20.00
CA LEU A 322 26.72 -9.68 20.42
C LEU A 322 27.55 -10.93 20.06
N HIS A 323 28.19 -10.89 18.90
CA HIS A 323 29.28 -11.77 18.55
C HIS A 323 30.39 -11.47 19.56
N SER A 324 30.38 -12.21 20.67
CA SER A 324 31.49 -12.33 21.60
C SER A 324 32.68 -12.94 20.86
N VAL A 325 33.46 -12.11 20.17
CA VAL A 325 34.79 -12.47 19.71
C VAL A 325 35.73 -11.29 19.95
N VAL A 326 36.36 -11.34 21.12
CA VAL A 326 37.78 -11.02 21.35
C VAL A 326 38.33 -9.75 20.68
N MET A 327 38.40 -8.66 21.44
CA MET A 327 39.63 -7.85 21.50
C MET A 327 39.86 -7.35 22.94
N ALA A 328 40.36 -8.26 23.75
CA ALA A 328 41.32 -7.87 24.78
C ALA A 328 42.60 -7.46 24.05
N LEU A 329 42.98 -6.17 24.14
CA LEU A 329 44.36 -5.64 24.12
C LEU A 329 44.34 -4.13 23.82
N ALA A 330 44.22 -3.31 24.87
CA ALA A 330 44.89 -2.00 24.97
C ALA A 330 44.59 -1.38 26.34
N SER A 331 45.16 -1.96 27.40
CA SER A 331 45.13 -1.38 28.75
C SER A 331 46.51 -1.50 29.38
N SER A 332 47.49 -0.84 28.78
CA SER A 332 48.79 -0.62 29.42
C SER A 332 49.49 0.61 28.82
N LEU A 333 48.92 1.79 29.03
CA LEU A 333 49.74 3.01 29.14
C LEU A 333 49.91 3.28 30.63
N GLY A 334 50.88 2.57 31.20
CA GLY A 334 51.34 2.74 32.56
C GLY A 334 51.95 4.12 32.73
N LEU A 335 51.38 4.86 33.68
CA LEU A 335 52.09 5.82 34.51
C LEU A 335 53.43 5.23 34.96
N GLY A 336 54.52 5.94 34.69
CA GLY A 336 55.86 5.49 35.11
C GLY A 336 56.99 6.37 34.61
N LEU A 337 56.87 7.70 34.73
CA LEU A 337 57.98 8.62 34.49
C LEU A 337 58.46 9.20 35.82
N ILE A 338 59.15 8.37 36.61
CA ILE A 338 59.88 8.78 37.81
C ILE A 338 61.16 7.92 37.94
N ILE A 339 62.30 8.59 37.74
CA ILE A 339 63.62 8.44 38.42
C ILE A 339 64.77 7.61 37.79
N TRP A 340 65.77 8.39 37.33
CA TRP A 340 67.25 8.29 37.42
C TRP A 340 68.07 7.27 36.59
N LEU A 341 68.84 7.82 35.64
CA LEU A 341 70.32 7.87 35.66
C LEU A 341 70.81 9.10 34.89
#